data_AF-A0A1I0ZVC0-F1
#
_entry.id   AF-A0A1I0ZVC0-F1
#
_cell.length_a   1.000
_cell.length_b   1.000
_cell.length_c   1.000
_cell.angle_alpha   90.00
_cell.angle_beta   90.00
_cell.angle_gamma   90.00
#
_symmetry.space_group_name_H-M   'P 1'
#
loop_
_entity.id
_entity.type
_entity.pdbx_description
1 polymer ?
#
loop_
_entity_poly.entity_id
_entity_poly.type
_entity_poly.pdbx_seq_one_letter_code
_entity_poly.pdbx_strand_id
1 'polypeptide(L)'
;MNKANIKCPRCHSNKLYKFGLNKQANQKYQCTQCKRQFALGDGDGLPKLNYPKCPMCGKGTYLHHSYKYYNRYKCNNKKCNHI
;
A
#
# COMPACT_ATOMS: atom_id res chain seq x y z
N MET A 1 23.90 17.86 0.70
CA MET A 1 22.62 17.12 0.68
C MET A 1 22.35 16.65 -0.74
N ASN A 2 22.54 15.36 -1.01
CA ASN A 2 22.42 14.78 -2.34
C ASN A 2 20.99 14.93 -2.86
N LYS A 3 20.80 15.73 -3.93
CA LYS A 3 19.57 15.73 -4.72
C LYS A 3 19.36 14.30 -5.21
N ALA A 4 18.47 13.56 -4.55
CA ALA A 4 17.99 12.30 -5.08
C ALA A 4 17.53 12.57 -6.52
N ASN A 5 17.96 11.74 -7.47
CA ASN A 5 17.55 11.87 -8.87
C ASN A 5 16.12 11.35 -8.98
N ILE A 6 15.15 12.16 -8.54
CA ILE A 6 13.75 11.77 -8.45
C ILE A 6 13.19 11.71 -9.86
N LYS A 7 12.77 10.52 -10.29
CA LYS A 7 12.13 10.29 -11.58
C LYS A 7 10.77 9.68 -11.38
N CYS A 8 9.88 9.89 -12.34
CA CYS A 8 8.59 9.22 -12.30
C CYS A 8 8.79 7.70 -12.40
N PRO A 9 8.25 6.89 -11.47
CA PRO A 9 8.42 5.43 -11.51
C PRO A 9 7.68 4.75 -12.66
N ARG A 10 6.82 5.47 -13.39
CA ARG A 10 6.06 4.92 -14.53
C ARG A 10 6.67 5.26 -15.88
N CYS A 11 7.03 6.53 -16.09
CA CYS A 11 7.51 7.02 -17.38
C CYS A 11 8.97 7.51 -17.36
N HIS A 12 9.66 7.38 -16.22
CA HIS A 12 11.05 7.79 -16.02
C HIS A 12 11.36 9.25 -16.31
N SER A 13 10.31 10.08 -16.46
CA SER A 13 10.45 11.51 -16.69
C SER A 13 11.01 12.23 -15.46
N ASN A 14 11.83 13.23 -15.73
CA ASN A 14 12.35 14.17 -14.74
C ASN A 14 11.39 15.35 -14.51
N LYS A 15 10.31 15.47 -15.32
CA LYS A 15 9.34 16.56 -15.22
C LYS A 15 8.35 16.26 -14.09
N LEU A 16 8.69 16.72 -12.88
CA LEU A 16 7.94 16.50 -11.66
C LEU A 16 7.50 17.83 -11.03
N TYR A 17 6.28 17.87 -10.53
CA TYR A 17 5.68 18.97 -9.78
C TYR A 17 5.50 18.57 -8.31
N LYS A 18 5.76 19.48 -7.37
CA LYS A 18 5.54 19.24 -5.93
C LYS A 18 4.04 19.36 -5.65
N PHE A 19 3.38 18.24 -5.33
CA PHE A 19 1.93 18.17 -5.15
C PHE A 19 1.48 18.35 -3.69
N GLY A 20 2.43 18.52 -2.76
CA GLY A 20 2.18 18.63 -1.32
C GLY A 20 2.87 17.51 -0.53
N LEU A 21 2.44 17.30 0.71
CA LEU A 21 2.98 16.26 1.59
C LEU A 21 2.00 15.07 1.70
N ASN A 22 2.51 13.88 1.98
CA ASN A 22 1.71 12.73 2.35
C ASN A 22 1.35 12.77 3.86
N LYS A 23 0.60 11.79 4.36
CA LYS A 23 0.20 11.72 5.78
C LYS A 23 1.38 11.59 6.76
N GLN A 24 2.53 11.13 6.28
CA GLN A 24 3.78 10.96 7.03
C GLN A 24 4.70 12.19 6.87
N ALA A 25 4.17 13.31 6.35
CA ALA A 25 4.92 14.52 6.03
C ALA A 25 6.04 14.34 4.97
N ASN A 26 6.01 13.27 4.16
CA ASN A 26 6.93 13.09 3.04
C ASN A 26 6.45 13.87 1.81
N GLN A 27 7.38 14.41 1.04
CA GLN A 27 7.07 15.15 -0.18
C GLN A 27 6.42 14.26 -1.26
N LYS A 28 5.18 14.58 -1.65
CA LYS A 28 4.53 14.03 -2.84
C LYS A 28 4.95 14.80 -4.09
N TYR A 29 5.21 14.04 -5.14
CA TYR A 29 5.52 14.50 -6.47
C TYR A 29 4.43 14.02 -7.43
N GLN A 30 4.04 14.88 -8.37
CA GLN A 30 3.21 14.51 -9.50
C GLN A 30 4.02 14.65 -10.79
N CYS A 31 4.05 13.61 -11.61
CA CYS A 31 4.64 13.72 -12.94
C CYS A 31 3.75 14.56 -13.85
N THR A 32 4.30 15.56 -14.53
CA THR A 32 3.51 16.42 -15.43
C THR A 32 3.11 15.71 -16.71
N GLN A 33 3.87 14.70 -17.15
CA GLN A 33 3.60 13.94 -18.38
C GLN A 33 2.53 12.86 -18.20
N CYS A 34 2.64 12.03 -17.17
CA CYS A 34 1.69 10.92 -16.96
C CYS A 34 0.71 11.14 -15.81
N LYS A 35 0.76 12.32 -15.16
CA LYS A 35 -0.09 12.73 -14.02
C LYS A 35 -0.04 11.81 -12.78
N ARG A 36 0.83 10.78 -12.78
CA ARG A 36 1.11 9.88 -11.65
C ARG A 36 1.59 10.68 -10.44
N GLN A 37 0.92 10.50 -9.31
CA GLN A 37 1.39 10.97 -8.01
C GLN A 37 2.16 9.85 -7.30
N PHE A 38 3.24 10.20 -6.61
CA PHE A 38 4.03 9.29 -5.80
C PHE A 38 4.76 10.09 -4.72
N ALA A 39 5.25 9.45 -3.67
CA ALA A 39 6.18 10.04 -2.73
C ALA A 39 7.36 9.08 -2.56
N LEU A 40 8.53 9.64 -2.20
CA LEU A 40 9.72 8.86 -1.92
C LEU A 40 9.66 8.42 -0.46
N GLY A 41 9.90 7.15 -0.19
CA GLY A 41 9.70 6.58 1.15
C GLY A 41 8.30 5.98 1.37
N ASP A 42 7.39 6.05 0.38
CA ASP A 42 6.16 5.23 0.36
C ASP A 42 6.46 3.75 0.02
N GLY A 43 7.66 3.26 0.40
CA GLY A 43 8.05 1.85 0.28
C GLY A 43 7.26 0.92 1.19
N ASP A 44 6.53 1.45 2.17
CA ASP A 44 5.81 0.68 3.17
C ASP A 44 4.35 1.13 3.21
N GLY A 45 3.65 0.92 2.10
CA GLY A 45 2.19 1.03 2.01
C GLY A 45 1.53 0.04 2.97
N LEU A 46 1.40 0.45 4.23
CA LEU A 46 1.06 -0.36 5.41
C LEU A 46 2.03 -1.54 5.62
N PRO A 47 2.34 -1.90 6.87
CA PRO A 47 2.94 -3.21 7.13
C PRO A 47 2.07 -4.25 6.43
N LYS A 48 2.68 -5.09 5.58
CA LYS A 48 2.01 -6.29 5.05
C LYS A 48 1.63 -7.11 6.27
N LEU A 49 0.40 -6.96 6.73
CA LEU A 49 -0.13 -7.78 7.81
C LEU A 49 -0.06 -9.22 7.30
N ASN A 50 0.79 -10.02 7.93
CA ASN A 50 0.99 -11.43 7.63
C ASN A 50 -0.22 -12.25 8.12
N TYR A 51 -1.41 -11.87 7.67
CA TYR A 51 -2.64 -12.60 7.94
C TYR A 51 -2.63 -13.94 7.20
N PRO A 52 -3.14 -15.02 7.82
CA PRO A 52 -3.21 -16.32 7.18
C PRO A 52 -4.03 -16.25 5.89
N LYS A 53 -3.69 -17.09 4.91
CA LYS A 53 -4.53 -17.26 3.71
C LYS A 53 -5.74 -18.12 4.06
N CYS A 54 -6.84 -17.90 3.35
CA CYS A 54 -8.04 -18.71 3.51
C CYS A 54 -7.74 -20.16 3.10
N PRO A 55 -7.99 -21.17 3.96
CA PRO A 55 -7.68 -22.56 3.66
C PRO A 55 -8.51 -23.11 2.49
N MET A 56 -9.70 -22.54 2.23
CA MET A 56 -10.60 -23.01 1.18
C MET A 56 -10.27 -22.43 -0.21
N CYS A 57 -9.75 -21.21 -0.30
CA CYS A 57 -9.58 -20.54 -1.59
C CYS A 57 -8.25 -19.79 -1.78
N GLY A 58 -7.33 -19.86 -0.81
CA GLY A 58 -6.00 -19.23 -0.87
C GLY A 58 -6.00 -17.70 -0.89
N LYS A 59 -7.18 -17.05 -0.87
CA LYS A 59 -7.29 -15.58 -0.86
C LYS A 59 -6.96 -15.01 0.51
N GLY A 60 -6.67 -13.71 0.55
CA GLY A 60 -6.38 -13.01 1.81
C GLY A 60 -7.54 -13.11 2.80
N THR A 61 -7.20 -13.17 4.09
CA THR A 61 -8.14 -13.02 5.20
C THR A 61 -7.92 -11.66 5.88
N TYR A 62 -8.88 -11.26 6.71
CA TYR A 62 -8.76 -10.12 7.61
C TYR A 62 -9.18 -10.54 9.02
N LEU A 63 -8.66 -9.85 10.05
CA LEU A 63 -9.08 -10.08 11.43
C LEU A 63 -10.56 -9.71 11.57
N HIS A 64 -11.40 -10.70 11.87
CA HIS A 64 -12.82 -10.49 12.10
C HIS A 64 -13.09 -10.19 13.56
N HIS A 65 -12.56 -11.01 14.47
CA HIS A 65 -12.67 -10.83 15.93
C HIS A 65 -11.37 -11.27 16.61
N SER A 66 -10.95 -10.51 17.62
CA SER A 66 -9.88 -10.90 18.55
C SER A 66 -10.50 -11.39 19.85
N TYR A 67 -10.24 -12.65 20.21
CA TYR A 67 -10.59 -13.21 21.52
C TYR A 67 -9.34 -13.30 22.39
N LYS A 68 -9.54 -13.52 23.69
CA LYS A 68 -8.45 -13.60 24.68
C LYS A 68 -7.38 -14.65 24.33
N TYR A 69 -7.79 -15.76 23.73
CA TYR A 69 -6.90 -16.91 23.45
C TYR A 69 -6.68 -17.18 21.96
N TYR A 70 -7.46 -16.55 21.07
CA TYR A 70 -7.34 -16.79 19.64
C TYR A 70 -7.91 -15.63 18.83
N ASN A 71 -7.44 -15.52 17.59
CA ASN A 71 -7.97 -14.58 16.62
C ASN A 71 -8.81 -15.34 15.59
N ARG A 72 -9.98 -14.79 15.27
CA ARG A 72 -10.86 -15.30 14.22
C ARG A 72 -10.64 -14.49 12.95
N TYR A 73 -10.23 -15.15 11.87
CA TYR A 73 -9.93 -14.54 10.58
C TYR A 73 -11.01 -14.86 9.57
N LYS A 74 -11.47 -13.86 8.80
CA LYS A 74 -12.50 -14.06 7.77
C LYS A 74 -11.94 -13.86 6.38
N CYS A 75 -12.38 -14.71 5.45
CA CYS A 75 -12.00 -14.63 4.05
C CYS A 75 -12.57 -13.37 3.39
N ASN A 76 -11.74 -12.64 2.66
CA ASN A 76 -12.15 -11.44 1.93
C ASN A 76 -12.97 -11.74 0.64
N ASN A 77 -13.11 -13.01 0.26
CA ASN A 77 -13.86 -13.39 -0.93
C ASN A 77 -15.34 -13.61 -0.62
N LYS A 78 -16.23 -12.76 -1.12
CA LYS A 78 -17.69 -12.86 -0.89
C LYS A 78 -18.30 -14.22 -1.23
N LYS A 79 -17.78 -14.92 -2.25
CA LYS A 79 -18.27 -16.27 -2.63
C LYS A 79 -17.84 -17.35 -1.63
N CYS A 80 -16.67 -17.20 -1.02
CA CYS A 80 -16.15 -18.16 -0.05
C CYS A 80 -16.66 -17.83 1.34
N ASN A 81 -16.49 -16.58 1.78
CA ASN A 81 -16.96 -16.02 3.05
C ASN A 81 -16.62 -16.85 4.30
N HIS A 82 -15.65 -17.75 4.17
CA HIS A 82 -15.20 -18.68 5.20
C HIS A 82 -14.59 -17.93 6.38
N ILE A 83 -14.80 -18.43 7.59
CA ILE A 83 -14.36 -17.84 8.86
C ILE A 83 -13.68 -18.91 9.70
#